data_AF-A0AAJ1ZM06-F1
#
_entry.id   AF-A0AAJ1ZM06-F1
#
_cell.length_a   1.000
_cell.length_b   1.000
_cell.length_c   1.000
_cell.angle_alpha   90.00
_cell.angle_beta   90.00
_cell.angle_gamma   90.00
#
_symmetry.space_group_name_H-M   'P 1'
#
loop_
_entity.id
_entity.type
_entity.pdbx_description
1 polymer ?
#
loop_
_entity_poly.entity_id
_entity_poly.type
_entity_poly.pdbx_seq_one_letter_code
_entity_poly.pdbx_strand_id
1 'polypeptide(L)' 'MKKKRLSSRDMHDAFAAAGETLALICRLRGINASDLAPEEVDAFWNMALDVAARKEPLPDEARRS' A
#
# COMPACT_ATOMS: atom_id res chain seq x y z
N MET A 1 -12.56 12.49 -14.24
CA MET A 1 -11.28 12.59 -13.50
C MET A 1 -10.28 11.64 -14.12
N LYS A 2 -9.13 12.12 -14.63
CA LYS A 2 -8.08 11.25 -15.18
C LYS A 2 -7.40 10.50 -14.02
N LYS A 3 -7.52 9.18 -13.96
CA LYS A 3 -6.79 8.36 -12.97
C LYS A 3 -5.30 8.50 -13.25
N LYS A 4 -4.54 9.03 -12.28
CA LYS A 4 -3.09 9.10 -12.36
C LYS A 4 -2.58 7.66 -12.38
N ARG A 5 -1.88 7.27 -13.45
CA ARG A 5 -1.28 5.93 -13.51
C ARG A 5 -0.12 5.90 -12.52
N LEU A 6 -0.17 5.00 -11.56
CA LEU A 6 0.94 4.77 -10.64
C LEU A 6 2.17 4.31 -11.42
N SER A 7 3.35 4.81 -11.02
CA SER A 7 4.59 4.24 -11.54
C SER A 7 4.81 2.85 -10.95
N SER A 8 5.62 2.03 -11.62
CA SER A 8 6.00 0.71 -11.10
C SER A 8 6.65 0.80 -9.71
N ARG A 9 7.35 1.90 -9.44
CA ARG A 9 7.98 2.16 -8.16
C ARG A 9 6.94 2.47 -7.09
N ASP A 10 5.99 3.35 -7.38
CA ASP A 10 4.92 3.70 -6.43
C ASP A 10 4.05 2.48 -6.10
N MET A 11 3.80 1.61 -7.08
CA MET A 11 3.10 0.33 -6.84
C MET A 11 3.92 -0.60 -5.94
N HIS A 12 5.22 -0.74 -6.21
CA HIS A 12 6.09 -1.58 -5.38
C HIS A 12 6.17 -1.06 -3.94
N ASP A 13 6.38 0.24 -3.75
CA ASP A 13 6.44 0.87 -2.43
C ASP A 13 5.09 0.74 -1.69
N ALA A 14 3.98 0.86 -2.41
CA ALA A 14 2.64 0.65 -1.84
C ALA A 14 2.43 -0.78 -1.37
N PHE A 15 2.81 -1.79 -2.17
CA PHE A 15 2.71 -3.20 -1.78
C PHE A 15 3.66 -3.56 -0.64
N ALA A 16 4.88 -3.02 -0.61
CA ALA A 16 5.80 -3.24 0.49
C ALA A 16 5.21 -2.72 1.81
N ALA A 17 4.79 -1.45 1.84
CA ALA A 17 4.21 -0.82 3.02
C ALA A 17 2.91 -1.51 3.48
N ALA A 18 2.06 -1.91 2.53
CA ALA A 18 0.85 -2.64 2.85
C ALA A 18 1.16 -4.05 3.37
N GLY A 19 2.18 -4.75 2.86
CA GLY A 19 2.57 -6.06 3.39
C GLY A 19 3.03 -6.00 4.84
N GLU A 20 3.85 -5.01 5.17
CA GLU A 20 4.29 -4.75 6.55
C GLU A 20 3.11 -4.42 7.47
N THR A 21 2.16 -3.61 6.97
CA THR A 21 0.95 -3.23 7.71
C THR A 21 0.05 -4.44 7.95
N LEU A 22 -0.19 -5.26 6.93
CA LEU A 22 -1.00 -6.47 7.04
C LEU A 22 -0.39 -7.46 8.03
N ALA A 23 0.93 -7.66 7.96
CA ALA A 23 1.67 -8.50 8.90
C ALA A 23 1.59 -7.97 10.35
N LEU A 24 1.59 -6.66 10.55
CA LEU A 24 1.37 -6.05 11.87
C LEU A 24 -0.05 -6.29 12.36
N ILE A 25 -1.06 -6.06 11.54
CA ILE A 25 -2.47 -6.28 11.90
C ILE A 25 -2.71 -7.74 12.26
N CYS A 26 -2.19 -8.67 11.47
CA CYS A 26 -2.28 -10.11 11.71
C CYS A 26 -1.69 -10.48 13.08
N ARG A 27 -0.48 -9.98 13.38
CA ARG A 27 0.16 -10.17 14.70
C ARG A 27 -0.67 -9.61 15.85
N LEU A 28 -1.22 -8.39 15.71
CA LEU A 28 -2.05 -7.76 16.74
C LEU A 28 -3.36 -8.51 16.99
N ARG A 29 -3.89 -9.17 15.95
CA ARG A 29 -5.11 -9.98 16.02
C ARG A 29 -4.86 -11.43 16.41
N GLY A 30 -3.60 -11.87 16.47
CA GLY A 30 -3.24 -13.26 16.75
C GLY A 30 -3.63 -14.22 15.63
N ILE A 31 -3.73 -13.75 14.39
CA ILE A 31 -4.05 -14.56 13.19
C ILE A 31 -2.82 -14.67 12.29
N ASN A 32 -2.70 -15.76 11.53
CA ASN A 32 -1.66 -15.87 10.53
C ASN A 32 -2.11 -15.22 9.22
N ALA A 33 -1.21 -14.55 8.51
CA ALA A 33 -1.55 -13.96 7.21
C ALA A 33 -1.94 -15.04 6.18
N SER A 34 -1.44 -16.26 6.34
CA SER A 34 -1.83 -17.43 5.53
C SER A 34 -3.25 -17.92 5.80
N ASP A 35 -3.89 -17.49 6.89
CA ASP A 35 -5.27 -17.84 7.22
C ASP A 35 -6.29 -16.90 6.56
N LEU A 36 -5.82 -15.79 5.98
CA LEU A 36 -6.67 -14.85 5.26
C LEU A 36 -7.10 -15.45 3.92
N ALA A 37 -8.37 -15.23 3.56
CA ALA A 37 -8.84 -15.61 2.24
C ALA A 37 -8.14 -14.75 1.17
N PRO A 38 -7.85 -15.29 -0.03
CA PRO A 38 -7.21 -14.53 -1.10
C PRO A 38 -7.93 -13.22 -1.42
N GLU A 39 -9.25 -13.24 -1.38
CA GLU A 39 -10.11 -12.07 -1.57
C GLU A 39 -9.94 -10.96 -0.51
N GLU A 40 -9.62 -11.31 0.74
CA GLU A 40 -9.34 -10.33 1.80
C GLU A 40 -7.96 -9.68 1.58
N VAL A 41 -6.98 -10.49 1.18
CA VAL A 41 -5.63 -10.05 0.83
C VAL A 41 -5.69 -9.12 -0.40
N ASP A 42 -6.43 -9.50 -1.42
CA ASP A 42 -6.64 -8.69 -2.63
C ASP A 42 -7.38 -7.39 -2.32
N ALA A 43 -8.39 -7.41 -1.45
CA ALA A 43 -9.07 -6.19 -1.01
C ALA A 43 -8.09 -5.23 -0.31
N PHE A 44 -7.22 -5.75 0.55
CA PHE A 44 -6.20 -4.97 1.23
C PHE A 44 -5.21 -4.32 0.25
N TRP A 45 -4.77 -5.09 -0.75
CA TRP A 45 -3.88 -4.60 -1.80
C TRP A 45 -4.51 -3.53 -2.69
N ASN A 46 -5.77 -3.71 -3.06
CA ASN A 46 -6.50 -2.70 -3.83
C ASN A 46 -6.65 -1.39 -3.04
N MET A 47 -6.89 -1.46 -1.72
CA MET A 47 -6.91 -0.27 -0.87
C MET A 47 -5.55 0.43 -0.83
N ALA A 48 -4.45 -0.32 -0.75
CA ALA A 48 -3.10 0.25 -0.76
C ALA A 48 -2.81 1.01 -2.07
N LEU A 49 -3.20 0.43 -3.21
CA LEU A 49 -3.07 1.08 -4.52
C LEU A 49 -3.94 2.33 -4.63
N ASP A 50 -5.17 2.31 -4.13
CA ASP A 50 -6.05 3.48 -4.12
C ASP A 50 -5.47 4.62 -3.28
N VAL A 51 -4.85 4.31 -2.13
CA VAL A 51 -4.15 5.30 -1.30
C VAL A 51 -2.92 5.85 -2.03
N ALA A 52 -2.12 4.99 -2.64
CA ALA A 52 -0.95 5.41 -3.40
C ALA A 52 -1.34 6.30 -4.59
N ALA A 53 -2.42 5.96 -5.29
CA ALA A 53 -2.91 6.72 -6.45
C ALA A 53 -3.39 8.14 -6.08
N ARG A 54 -3.78 8.34 -4.82
CA ARG A 54 -4.20 9.64 -4.26
C ARG A 54 -3.04 10.44 -3.69
N LYS A 55 -1.85 9.83 -3.51
CA LYS A 55 -0.68 10.52 -2.98
C LYS A 55 -0.20 11.55 -4.01
N GLU A 56 -0.39 12.82 -3.72
CA GLU A 56 0.25 13.87 -4.49
C GLU A 56 1.78 13.73 -4.31
N PRO A 57 2.57 13.82 -5.39
CA PRO A 57 4.01 13.91 -5.26
C PRO A 57 4.28 15.16 -4.43
N LEU A 58 4.78 14.97 -3.21
CA LEU A 58 5.28 16.08 -2.41
C LEU A 58 6.38 16.75 -3.24
N PRO A 59 6.32 18.08 -3.46
CA PRO A 59 7.37 18.77 -4.21
C PRO A 59 8.73 18.53 -3.53
N ASP A 60 9.75 18.27 -4.36
CA ASP A 60 11.14 17.93 -4.02
C ASP A 60 11.90 19.07 -3.29
N GLU A 61 11.19 20.08 -2.78
CA GLU A 61 11.79 21.25 -2.12
C GLU A 61 12.29 20.96 -0.70
N ALA A 62 12.06 19.75 -0.18
CA ALA A 62 12.66 19.28 1.09
C ALA A 62 14.04 18.62 0.91
N ARG A 63 14.58 18.50 -0.31
CA ARG A 63 15.85 17.82 -0.59
C ARG A 63 17.04 18.75 -0.90
N ARG A 64 16.86 20.07 -0.86
CA ARG A 64 17.98 21.04 -0.89
C ARG A 64 18.11 21.71 0.47
N SER A 65 18.74 21.00 1.41
CA SER A 65 19.50 21.62 2.50
C SER A 65 20.95 21.80 2.06
#